data_AF-A0A4S4ASR1-F1
#
_entry.id   AF-A0A4S4ASR1-F1
#
_cell.length_a   1.000
_cell.length_b   1.000
_cell.length_c   1.000
_cell.angle_alpha   90.00
_cell.angle_beta   90.00
_cell.angle_gamma   90.00
#
_symmetry.space_group_name_H-M   'P 1'
#
loop_
_entity.id
_entity.type
_entity.pdbx_description
1 polymer ?
#
loop_
_entity_poly.entity_id
_entity_poly.type
_entity_poly.pdbx_seq_one_letter_code
_entity_poly.pdbx_strand_id
1 'polypeptide(L)'
;MATVYPEKTVEQSHDGAFVRQGNVFTQRFGDGPAQLPVEAGRYRLIVSTGCGWSRRQLIVRRLLGLEQAIPVGYVKTRGDDGWEFDDQPGGVDEVFKVARLNELYRRTLPGYDRRGTVPAVVEVASGRVVTNDYHTLSIDLETAWAPLHRPGAPDLYPQALRAQIDLLNQQLFDDVNNGPYKVLFATSTGAAAAAKTVFEARLADLDFRLQSRRYLFGEQLTDADVRLFVTLASYDTNYRPRFPAELGPVERITDFPHLWAYARDLFQTPGFIDEREKISLGLLPGTNGKYRRGFETEVVLDEDPLAPWLAPHGREELRGAALNSGPGAAGTAGLWRWGEPGAAA
;
A
#
# COMPACT_ATOMS: atom_id res chain seq x y z
N MET A 1 27.07 16.04 -18.12
CA MET A 1 26.75 15.50 -16.78
C MET A 1 25.34 15.96 -16.44
N ALA A 2 24.43 15.05 -16.10
CA ALA A 2 23.07 15.42 -15.69
C ALA A 2 23.16 16.13 -14.32
N THR A 3 22.51 17.28 -14.18
CA THR A 3 22.43 18.00 -12.89
C THR A 3 21.67 17.12 -11.89
N VAL A 4 22.32 16.76 -10.79
CA VAL A 4 21.71 16.00 -9.68
C VAL A 4 21.17 16.99 -8.66
N TYR A 5 19.91 16.81 -8.25
CA TYR A 5 19.26 17.63 -7.24
C TYR A 5 18.92 16.75 -6.03
N PRO A 6 19.82 16.61 -5.05
CA PRO A 6 19.62 15.69 -3.95
C PRO A 6 18.39 16.07 -3.12
N GLU A 7 17.63 15.07 -2.70
CA GLU A 7 16.42 15.26 -1.89
C GLU A 7 16.77 15.72 -0.47
N LYS A 8 16.14 16.81 -0.01
CA LYS A 8 16.28 17.35 1.36
C LYS A 8 15.07 16.92 2.19
N THR A 9 15.23 15.90 3.03
CA THR A 9 14.12 15.40 3.87
C THR A 9 14.58 15.21 5.31
N VAL A 10 13.79 15.74 6.25
CA VAL A 10 13.90 15.44 7.68
C VAL A 10 12.68 14.61 8.06
N GLU A 11 12.84 13.29 8.11
CA GLU A 11 11.77 12.33 8.44
C GLU A 11 11.95 11.75 9.86
N GLN A 12 12.51 12.54 10.77
CA GLN A 12 12.83 12.15 12.14
C GLN A 12 12.32 13.22 13.11
N SER A 13 11.64 12.80 14.17
CA SER A 13 11.35 13.65 15.33
C SER A 13 12.56 13.76 16.25
N HIS A 14 12.51 14.70 17.19
CA HIS A 14 13.61 14.94 18.15
C HIS A 14 13.91 13.74 19.05
N ASP A 15 12.91 12.91 19.35
CA ASP A 15 13.05 11.66 20.14
C ASP A 15 13.46 10.44 19.29
N GLY A 16 13.74 10.65 18.01
CA GLY A 16 14.24 9.64 17.08
C GLY A 16 13.16 8.74 16.47
N ALA A 17 11.89 9.11 16.56
CA ALA A 17 10.82 8.42 15.85
C ALA A 17 10.77 8.83 14.38
N PHE A 18 10.40 7.90 13.50
CA PHE A 18 10.21 8.18 12.08
C PHE A 18 8.92 8.98 11.85
N VAL A 19 9.04 10.10 11.13
CA VAL A 19 7.94 10.96 10.71
C VAL A 19 7.90 10.99 9.20
N ARG A 20 6.90 10.30 8.61
CA ARG A 20 6.75 10.20 7.17
C ARG A 20 6.48 11.57 6.54
N GLN A 21 7.14 11.87 5.41
CA GLN A 21 6.81 13.02 4.57
C GLN A 21 5.34 13.00 4.14
N GLY A 22 4.64 14.11 4.34
CA GLY A 22 3.26 14.29 3.85
C GLY A 22 3.17 14.35 2.33
N ASN A 23 1.97 14.06 1.81
CA ASN A 23 1.66 14.18 0.40
C ASN A 23 1.65 15.66 -0.03
N VAL A 24 1.92 15.90 -1.31
CA VAL A 24 2.17 17.25 -1.86
C VAL A 24 1.12 17.63 -2.87
N PHE A 25 0.80 16.69 -3.76
CA PHE A 25 -0.24 16.82 -4.75
C PHE A 25 -1.42 15.98 -4.28
N THR A 26 -2.54 16.64 -4.00
CA THR A 26 -3.71 16.03 -3.35
C THR A 26 -4.99 16.22 -4.16
N GLN A 27 -4.87 16.51 -5.47
CA GLN A 27 -6.02 16.69 -6.34
C GLN A 27 -6.87 15.40 -6.35
N ARG A 28 -8.19 15.57 -6.25
CA ARG A 28 -9.19 14.49 -6.26
C ARG A 28 -9.82 14.35 -7.63
N PHE A 29 -10.33 13.17 -7.96
CA PHE A 29 -11.14 12.91 -9.14
C PHE A 29 -12.64 13.02 -8.83
N GLY A 30 -13.44 13.39 -9.84
CA GLY A 30 -14.89 13.52 -9.74
C GLY A 30 -15.43 14.73 -10.51
N ASP A 31 -16.71 15.03 -10.32
CA ASP A 31 -17.44 16.08 -11.05
C ASP A 31 -17.56 17.41 -10.28
N GLY A 32 -17.03 17.45 -9.06
CA GLY A 32 -17.10 18.62 -8.17
C GLY A 32 -16.15 19.75 -8.57
N PRO A 33 -16.36 20.96 -8.03
CA PRO A 33 -15.44 22.08 -8.22
C PRO A 33 -14.01 21.72 -7.80
N ALA A 34 -13.04 22.02 -8.66
CA ALA A 34 -11.63 21.65 -8.47
C ALA A 34 -11.37 20.13 -8.38
N GLN A 35 -12.29 19.26 -8.81
CA GLN A 35 -11.96 17.86 -9.06
C GLN A 35 -11.51 17.68 -10.50
N LEU A 36 -10.68 16.67 -10.73
CA LEU A 36 -10.24 16.29 -12.07
C LEU A 36 -11.27 15.34 -12.70
N PRO A 37 -11.62 15.55 -13.98
CA PRO A 37 -12.53 14.65 -14.66
C PRO A 37 -11.89 13.27 -14.83
N VAL A 38 -12.71 12.23 -14.83
CA VAL A 38 -12.26 10.88 -15.12
C VAL A 38 -12.35 10.63 -16.62
N GLU A 39 -11.19 10.44 -17.25
CA GLU A 39 -11.08 10.20 -18.70
C GLU A 39 -10.04 9.11 -18.97
N ALA A 40 -10.45 8.07 -19.71
CA ALA A 40 -9.56 6.97 -20.09
C ALA A 40 -8.36 7.48 -20.91
N GLY A 41 -7.15 7.10 -20.51
CA GLY A 41 -5.90 7.47 -21.18
C GLY A 41 -5.40 8.88 -20.86
N ARG A 42 -6.17 9.73 -20.16
CA ARG A 42 -5.74 11.09 -19.79
C ARG A 42 -4.64 11.10 -18.72
N TYR A 43 -4.64 10.10 -17.85
CA TYR A 43 -3.73 10.00 -16.72
C TYR A 43 -2.90 8.72 -16.79
N ARG A 44 -1.67 8.78 -16.29
CA ARG A 44 -0.78 7.64 -16.14
C ARG A 44 -0.37 7.49 -14.68
N LEU A 45 -0.45 6.25 -14.17
CA LEU A 45 -0.04 5.91 -12.81
C LEU A 45 1.43 5.48 -12.80
N ILE A 46 2.28 6.22 -12.11
CA ILE A 46 3.69 5.87 -11.90
C ILE A 46 3.86 5.12 -10.58
N VAL A 47 4.45 3.93 -10.63
CA VAL A 47 4.53 2.99 -9.48
C VAL A 47 5.89 2.31 -9.37
N SER A 48 6.18 1.81 -8.17
CA SER A 48 7.20 0.77 -7.98
C SER A 48 6.57 -0.49 -7.38
N THR A 49 6.85 -1.66 -7.96
CA THR A 49 6.36 -2.95 -7.43
C THR A 49 7.00 -3.34 -6.09
N GLY A 50 8.12 -2.72 -5.71
CA GLY A 50 8.69 -2.84 -4.36
C GLY A 50 7.95 -2.02 -3.29
N CYS A 51 7.14 -1.04 -3.69
CA CYS A 51 6.46 -0.13 -2.77
C CYS A 51 5.05 -0.64 -2.43
N GLY A 52 4.75 -0.86 -1.14
CA GLY A 52 3.42 -1.28 -0.68
C GLY A 52 2.31 -0.28 -1.04
N TRP A 53 2.59 1.02 -0.99
CA TRP A 53 1.65 2.09 -1.37
C TRP A 53 1.27 2.04 -2.84
N SER A 54 2.22 1.65 -3.70
CA SER A 54 2.02 1.45 -5.14
C SER A 54 1.22 0.17 -5.41
N ARG A 55 1.62 -0.95 -4.79
CA ARG A 55 0.93 -2.24 -4.94
C ARG A 55 -0.55 -2.15 -4.57
N ARG A 56 -0.91 -1.35 -3.56
CA ARG A 56 -2.32 -1.07 -3.22
C ARG A 56 -3.10 -0.57 -4.44
N GLN A 57 -2.56 0.44 -5.13
CA GLN A 57 -3.20 1.01 -6.31
C GLN A 57 -3.25 0.02 -7.48
N LEU A 58 -2.21 -0.80 -7.64
CA LEU A 58 -2.16 -1.84 -8.67
C LEU A 58 -3.21 -2.93 -8.43
N ILE A 59 -3.44 -3.34 -7.19
CA ILE A 59 -4.48 -4.29 -6.81
C ILE A 59 -5.85 -3.69 -7.12
N VAL A 60 -6.15 -2.49 -6.60
CA VAL A 60 -7.44 -1.83 -6.84
C VAL A 60 -7.69 -1.62 -8.33
N ARG A 61 -6.70 -1.13 -9.08
CA ARG A 61 -6.77 -0.99 -10.54
C ARG A 61 -7.13 -2.30 -11.25
N ARG A 62 -6.52 -3.43 -10.85
CA ARG A 62 -6.78 -4.76 -11.43
C ARG A 62 -8.12 -5.34 -11.01
N LEU A 63 -8.55 -5.14 -9.77
CA LEU A 63 -9.85 -5.61 -9.28
C LEU A 63 -11.00 -4.89 -9.97
N LEU A 64 -10.84 -3.61 -10.24
CA LEU A 64 -11.86 -2.76 -10.87
C LEU A 64 -11.84 -2.80 -12.41
N GLY A 65 -10.83 -3.42 -13.02
CA GLY A 65 -10.73 -3.52 -14.48
C GLY A 65 -10.28 -2.22 -15.16
N LEU A 66 -9.51 -1.39 -14.47
CA LEU A 66 -9.09 -0.07 -14.93
C LEU A 66 -7.79 -0.11 -15.75
N GLU A 67 -7.33 -1.29 -16.19
CA GLU A 67 -5.99 -1.42 -16.76
C GLU A 67 -5.78 -0.60 -18.04
N GLN A 68 -6.80 -0.54 -18.89
CA GLN A 68 -6.77 0.26 -20.12
C GLN A 68 -7.03 1.75 -19.85
N ALA A 69 -7.85 2.06 -18.84
CA ALA A 69 -8.25 3.43 -18.52
C ALA A 69 -7.11 4.25 -17.89
N ILE A 70 -6.30 3.63 -17.02
CA ILE A 70 -5.14 4.26 -16.40
C ILE A 70 -3.88 3.41 -16.63
N PRO A 71 -3.11 3.67 -17.70
CA PRO A 71 -1.85 2.97 -17.96
C PRO A 71 -0.83 3.17 -16.85
N VAL A 72 0.11 2.25 -16.73
CA VAL A 72 1.16 2.28 -15.69
C VAL A 72 2.52 2.60 -16.29
N GLY A 73 3.29 3.42 -15.58
CA GLY A 73 4.74 3.56 -15.77
C GLY A 73 5.45 3.00 -14.54
N TYR A 74 6.45 2.16 -14.74
CA TYR A 74 7.20 1.56 -13.66
C TYR A 74 8.50 2.32 -13.42
N VAL A 75 8.85 2.46 -12.15
CA VAL A 75 10.18 2.87 -11.69
C VAL A 75 10.73 1.76 -10.80
N LYS A 76 12.03 1.48 -10.90
CA LYS A 76 12.62 0.32 -10.24
C LYS A 76 13.69 0.73 -9.23
N THR A 77 14.69 1.51 -9.64
CA THR A 77 15.79 1.92 -8.75
C THR A 77 15.52 3.31 -8.14
N ARG A 78 16.05 3.56 -6.95
CA ARG A 78 16.02 4.89 -6.32
C ARG A 78 17.43 5.37 -6.01
N GLY A 79 17.85 6.43 -6.69
CA GLY A 79 19.14 7.10 -6.46
C GLY A 79 19.01 8.37 -5.61
N ASP A 80 20.04 9.22 -5.66
CA ASP A 80 20.12 10.47 -4.89
C ASP A 80 19.08 11.53 -5.32
N ASP A 81 18.59 11.46 -6.55
CA ASP A 81 17.57 12.36 -7.14
C ASP A 81 16.24 11.62 -7.41
N GLY A 82 15.94 10.64 -6.56
CA GLY A 82 14.65 9.94 -6.53
C GLY A 82 14.58 8.69 -7.41
N TRP A 83 13.36 8.31 -7.79
CA TRP A 83 13.07 7.10 -8.55
C TRP A 83 13.47 7.20 -10.02
N GLU A 84 14.01 6.12 -10.57
CA GLU A 84 14.51 6.03 -11.95
C GLU A 84 13.61 5.13 -12.82
N PHE A 85 13.44 5.51 -14.08
CA PHE A 85 12.72 4.74 -15.12
C PHE A 85 13.65 3.73 -15.82
N ASP A 86 14.50 3.06 -15.04
CA ASP A 86 15.59 2.19 -15.50
C ASP A 86 15.14 0.82 -16.04
N ASP A 87 13.84 0.56 -16.11
CA ASP A 87 13.26 -0.64 -16.73
C ASP A 87 12.67 -0.39 -18.13
N GLN A 88 12.78 0.84 -18.64
CA GLN A 88 12.41 1.22 -20.00
C GLN A 88 13.64 1.36 -20.92
N PRO A 89 13.49 1.25 -22.26
CA PRO A 89 14.60 1.43 -23.19
C PRO A 89 15.35 2.74 -22.97
N GLY A 90 16.65 2.64 -22.71
CA GLY A 90 17.51 3.81 -22.46
C GLY A 90 17.33 4.46 -21.09
N GLY A 91 16.56 3.87 -20.17
CA GLY A 91 16.34 4.39 -18.81
C GLY A 91 15.51 5.68 -18.78
N VAL A 92 14.62 5.85 -19.76
CA VAL A 92 13.80 7.05 -19.94
C VAL A 92 12.35 6.63 -20.14
N ASP A 93 11.43 7.33 -19.47
CA ASP A 93 10.00 7.12 -19.68
C ASP A 93 9.58 7.51 -21.11
N GLU A 94 8.95 6.58 -21.82
CA GLU A 94 8.56 6.78 -23.22
C GLU A 94 7.51 7.87 -23.42
N VAL A 95 6.65 8.14 -22.43
CA VAL A 95 5.57 9.12 -22.55
C VAL A 95 6.08 10.52 -22.19
N PHE A 96 6.76 10.64 -21.05
CA PHE A 96 7.14 11.94 -20.51
C PHE A 96 8.56 12.39 -20.88
N LYS A 97 9.37 11.47 -21.43
CA LYS A 97 10.75 11.69 -21.86
C LYS A 97 11.65 12.18 -20.71
N VAL A 98 11.50 11.56 -19.54
CA VAL A 98 12.28 11.85 -18.31
C VAL A 98 12.97 10.58 -17.82
N ALA A 99 14.14 10.72 -17.21
CA ALA A 99 14.85 9.58 -16.63
C ALA A 99 14.45 9.35 -15.16
N ARG A 100 13.99 10.41 -14.48
CA ARG A 100 13.61 10.36 -13.06
C ARG A 100 12.23 10.91 -12.79
N LEU A 101 11.57 10.34 -11.79
CA LEU A 101 10.25 10.79 -11.32
C LEU A 101 10.31 12.24 -10.78
N ASN A 102 11.39 12.63 -10.11
CA ASN A 102 11.54 13.97 -9.55
C ASN A 102 11.50 15.07 -10.62
N GLU A 103 11.84 14.75 -11.88
CA GLU A 103 11.68 15.70 -12.99
C GLU A 103 10.21 16.08 -13.22
N LEU A 104 9.27 15.14 -13.05
CA LEU A 104 7.83 15.40 -13.16
C LEU A 104 7.31 16.22 -11.96
N TYR A 105 7.83 15.94 -10.77
CA TYR A 105 7.54 16.72 -9.58
C TYR A 105 8.01 18.18 -9.75
N ARG A 106 9.24 18.39 -10.24
CA ARG A 106 9.78 19.74 -10.53
C ARG A 106 9.08 20.42 -11.70
N ARG A 107 8.59 19.67 -12.70
CA ARG A 107 7.75 20.19 -13.79
C ARG A 107 6.40 20.73 -13.27
N THR A 108 5.90 20.14 -12.18
CA THR A 108 4.63 20.53 -11.56
C THR A 108 4.80 21.67 -10.57
N LEU A 109 5.82 21.58 -9.71
CA LEU A 109 6.17 22.58 -8.71
C LEU A 109 7.65 22.93 -8.88
N PRO A 110 7.98 24.04 -9.58
CA PRO A 110 9.36 24.47 -9.77
C PRO A 110 10.08 24.66 -8.43
N GLY A 111 11.30 24.12 -8.32
CA GLY A 111 12.09 24.15 -7.09
C GLY A 111 11.77 23.04 -6.09
N TYR A 112 10.93 22.05 -6.43
CA TYR A 112 10.70 20.87 -5.59
C TYR A 112 12.01 20.13 -5.28
N ASP A 113 12.38 20.09 -4.00
CA ASP A 113 13.61 19.49 -3.48
C ASP A 113 13.35 18.39 -2.44
N ARG A 114 12.09 17.96 -2.28
CA ARG A 114 11.68 16.83 -1.43
C ARG A 114 11.64 15.52 -2.23
N ARG A 115 11.23 14.43 -1.58
CA ARG A 115 11.13 13.13 -2.25
C ARG A 115 10.00 13.07 -3.26
N GLY A 116 10.28 12.68 -4.51
CA GLY A 116 9.24 12.27 -5.44
C GLY A 116 8.72 10.90 -5.01
N THR A 117 7.48 10.82 -4.53
CA THR A 117 6.94 9.57 -4.00
C THR A 117 6.19 8.79 -5.09
N VAL A 118 6.16 7.47 -4.94
CA VAL A 118 5.24 6.58 -5.64
C VAL A 118 4.21 6.03 -4.65
N PRO A 119 2.94 5.83 -5.05
CA PRO A 119 2.38 6.08 -6.38
C PRO A 119 2.27 7.58 -6.69
N ALA A 120 2.35 7.93 -7.98
CA ALA A 120 2.05 9.26 -8.47
C ALA A 120 1.19 9.17 -9.74
N VAL A 121 0.11 9.92 -9.82
CA VAL A 121 -0.70 10.06 -11.03
C VAL A 121 -0.24 11.31 -11.76
N VAL A 122 0.05 11.16 -13.05
CA VAL A 122 0.57 12.21 -13.92
C VAL A 122 -0.39 12.40 -15.08
N GLU A 123 -0.81 13.63 -15.36
CA GLU A 123 -1.59 13.93 -16.56
C GLU A 123 -0.69 13.82 -17.79
N VAL A 124 -1.12 13.01 -18.76
CA VAL A 124 -0.30 12.66 -19.94
C VAL A 124 0.08 13.89 -20.76
N ALA A 125 -0.89 14.78 -21.02
CA ALA A 125 -0.70 15.94 -21.90
C ALA A 125 0.29 16.97 -21.32
N SER A 126 0.23 17.21 -20.01
CA SER A 126 1.05 18.24 -19.36
C SER A 126 2.32 17.69 -18.71
N GLY A 127 2.38 16.39 -18.44
CA GLY A 127 3.43 15.76 -17.64
C GLY A 127 3.47 16.26 -16.20
N ARG A 128 2.36 16.81 -15.70
CA ARG A 128 2.24 17.30 -14.33
C ARG A 128 1.68 16.22 -13.41
N VAL A 129 2.28 16.08 -12.24
CA VAL A 129 1.81 15.23 -11.15
C VAL A 129 0.53 15.83 -10.60
N VAL A 130 -0.58 15.13 -10.74
CA VAL A 130 -1.88 15.60 -10.26
C VAL A 130 -2.16 15.14 -8.84
N THR A 131 -1.74 13.92 -8.49
CA THR A 131 -1.83 13.43 -7.12
C THR A 131 -0.74 12.43 -6.81
N ASN A 132 -0.16 12.54 -5.63
CA ASN A 132 0.65 11.50 -5.01
C ASN A 132 0.02 11.01 -3.69
N ASP A 133 -1.26 11.34 -3.48
CA ASP A 133 -1.99 11.01 -2.28
C ASP A 133 -2.47 9.55 -2.31
N TYR A 134 -1.57 8.66 -1.88
CA TYR A 134 -1.81 7.23 -1.83
C TYR A 134 -2.92 6.82 -0.84
N HIS A 135 -3.34 7.69 0.09
CA HIS A 135 -4.44 7.38 0.99
C HIS A 135 -5.76 7.39 0.25
N THR A 136 -5.96 8.45 -0.52
CA THR A 136 -7.24 8.83 -1.10
C THR A 136 -7.36 8.36 -2.56
N LEU A 137 -6.24 8.11 -3.25
CA LEU A 137 -6.22 7.65 -4.64
C LEU A 137 -7.03 6.37 -4.87
N SER A 138 -6.89 5.35 -4.01
CA SER A 138 -7.64 4.08 -4.18
C SER A 138 -9.14 4.31 -4.06
N ILE A 139 -9.54 5.17 -3.12
CA ILE A 139 -10.94 5.56 -2.93
C ILE A 139 -11.48 6.25 -4.19
N ASP A 140 -10.69 7.11 -4.85
CA ASP A 140 -11.09 7.71 -6.12
C ASP A 140 -11.22 6.66 -7.23
N LEU A 141 -10.27 5.71 -7.32
CA LEU A 141 -10.37 4.61 -8.26
C LEU A 141 -11.63 3.77 -8.01
N GLU A 142 -12.02 3.56 -6.76
CA GLU A 142 -13.21 2.80 -6.35
C GLU A 142 -14.52 3.57 -6.55
N THR A 143 -14.48 4.91 -6.53
CA THR A 143 -15.69 5.75 -6.55
C THR A 143 -15.78 6.60 -7.81
N ALA A 144 -14.97 7.65 -7.93
CA ALA A 144 -15.00 8.57 -9.06
C ALA A 144 -14.79 7.85 -10.41
N TRP A 145 -13.97 6.80 -10.44
CA TRP A 145 -13.69 6.03 -11.65
C TRP A 145 -14.70 4.91 -11.93
N ALA A 146 -15.75 4.77 -11.13
CA ALA A 146 -16.80 3.76 -11.31
C ALA A 146 -17.40 3.67 -12.72
N PRO A 147 -17.62 4.77 -13.47
CA PRO A 147 -18.12 4.69 -14.84
C PRO A 147 -17.21 3.91 -15.81
N LEU A 148 -15.93 3.72 -15.46
CA LEU A 148 -14.95 2.98 -16.27
C LEU A 148 -14.64 1.59 -15.73
N HIS A 149 -15.31 1.15 -14.66
CA HIS A 149 -15.10 -0.19 -14.11
C HIS A 149 -15.60 -1.27 -15.07
N ARG A 150 -14.94 -2.42 -15.05
CA ARG A 150 -15.44 -3.60 -15.79
C ARG A 150 -16.74 -4.11 -15.16
N PRO A 151 -17.62 -4.75 -15.96
CA PRO A 151 -18.76 -5.46 -15.41
C PRO A 151 -18.35 -6.48 -14.34
N GLY A 152 -19.05 -6.48 -13.21
CA GLY A 152 -18.76 -7.39 -12.08
C GLY A 152 -17.54 -6.99 -11.23
N ALA A 153 -16.98 -5.79 -11.40
CA ALA A 153 -16.01 -5.24 -10.46
C ALA A 153 -16.59 -5.24 -9.02
N PRO A 154 -15.79 -5.61 -8.00
CA PRO A 154 -16.26 -5.60 -6.62
C PRO A 154 -16.41 -4.16 -6.11
N ASP A 155 -17.40 -3.94 -5.24
CA ASP A 155 -17.49 -2.69 -4.46
C ASP A 155 -16.60 -2.80 -3.22
N LEU A 156 -15.39 -2.23 -3.33
CA LEU A 156 -14.38 -2.24 -2.27
C LEU A 156 -14.63 -1.13 -1.22
N TYR A 157 -15.49 -0.16 -1.50
CA TYR A 157 -15.76 0.97 -0.61
C TYR A 157 -17.26 1.31 -0.56
N PRO A 158 -18.08 0.32 -0.15
CA PRO A 158 -19.54 0.42 -0.19
C PRO A 158 -20.00 1.50 0.77
N GLN A 159 -21.00 2.28 0.34
CA GLN A 159 -21.49 3.46 1.06
C GLN A 159 -21.81 3.15 2.54
N ALA A 160 -22.41 1.99 2.82
CA ALA A 160 -22.81 1.59 4.16
C ALA A 160 -21.63 1.31 5.12
N LEU A 161 -20.43 1.02 4.60
CA LEU A 161 -19.25 0.70 5.42
C LEU A 161 -18.20 1.80 5.44
N ARG A 162 -18.33 2.87 4.63
CA ARG A 162 -17.27 3.89 4.45
C ARG A 162 -16.70 4.43 5.76
N ALA A 163 -17.56 4.86 6.69
CA ALA A 163 -17.10 5.39 7.98
C ALA A 163 -16.30 4.37 8.80
N GLN A 164 -16.68 3.08 8.74
CA GLN A 164 -15.97 2.02 9.46
C GLN A 164 -14.67 1.65 8.74
N ILE A 165 -14.70 1.61 7.40
CA ILE A 165 -13.52 1.39 6.56
C ILE A 165 -12.50 2.50 6.81
N ASP A 166 -12.91 3.76 6.82
CA ASP A 166 -12.02 4.91 7.06
C ASP A 166 -11.35 4.84 8.43
N LEU A 167 -12.13 4.51 9.47
CA LEU A 167 -11.60 4.35 10.82
C LEU A 167 -10.57 3.22 10.90
N LEU A 168 -10.91 2.04 10.37
CA LEU A 168 -9.98 0.91 10.35
C LEU A 168 -8.76 1.21 9.50
N ASN A 169 -8.94 1.90 8.38
CA ASN A 169 -7.86 2.28 7.47
C ASN A 169 -6.87 3.26 8.09
N GLN A 170 -7.34 4.17 8.95
CA GLN A 170 -6.45 5.05 9.72
C GLN A 170 -5.60 4.22 10.69
N GLN A 171 -6.23 3.29 11.42
CA GLN A 171 -5.53 2.38 12.32
C GLN A 171 -4.54 1.47 11.59
N LEU A 172 -4.95 0.88 10.45
CA LEU A 172 -4.06 0.10 9.59
C LEU A 172 -2.89 0.94 9.12
N PHE A 173 -3.11 2.19 8.72
CA PHE A 173 -2.02 3.07 8.32
C PHE A 173 -1.03 3.29 9.47
N ASP A 174 -1.52 3.72 10.63
CA ASP A 174 -0.68 4.12 11.74
C ASP A 174 0.08 2.94 12.36
N ASP A 175 -0.60 1.82 12.57
CA ASP A 175 -0.06 0.68 13.33
C ASP A 175 0.58 -0.37 12.42
N VAL A 176 0.08 -0.56 11.19
CA VAL A 176 0.46 -1.71 10.33
C VAL A 176 1.23 -1.27 9.09
N ASN A 177 0.68 -0.41 8.24
CA ASN A 177 1.30 -0.07 6.96
C ASN A 177 2.55 0.81 7.17
N ASN A 178 2.46 1.77 8.09
CA ASN A 178 3.58 2.59 8.48
C ASN A 178 4.40 1.97 9.63
N GLY A 179 3.87 0.95 10.32
CA GLY A 179 4.52 0.30 11.47
C GLY A 179 5.95 -0.18 11.19
N PRO A 180 6.19 -1.03 10.18
CA PRO A 180 7.53 -1.49 9.85
C PRO A 180 8.48 -0.35 9.44
N TYR A 181 7.97 0.71 8.82
CA TYR A 181 8.76 1.90 8.52
C TYR A 181 9.18 2.64 9.80
N LYS A 182 8.27 2.74 10.79
CA LYS A 182 8.57 3.32 12.10
C LYS A 182 9.66 2.54 12.85
N VAL A 183 9.71 1.22 12.68
CA VAL A 183 10.79 0.39 13.24
C VAL A 183 12.10 0.60 12.49
N LEU A 184 12.08 0.47 11.15
CA LEU A 184 13.27 0.49 10.31
C LEU A 184 14.00 1.85 10.28
N PHE A 185 13.24 2.94 10.34
CA PHE A 185 13.76 4.30 10.15
C PHE A 185 13.81 5.13 11.43
N ALA A 186 13.48 4.53 12.58
CA ALA A 186 13.76 5.15 13.86
C ALA A 186 15.28 5.24 14.09
N THR A 187 15.73 6.37 14.64
CA THR A 187 17.13 6.59 15.04
C THR A 187 17.38 6.32 16.52
N SER A 188 16.32 5.99 17.26
CA SER A 188 16.33 5.62 18.67
C SER A 188 15.86 4.18 18.84
N THR A 189 16.60 3.37 19.61
CA THR A 189 16.19 2.01 19.96
C THR A 189 14.86 2.00 20.70
N GLY A 190 14.60 2.98 21.57
CA GLY A 190 13.33 3.11 22.30
C GLY A 190 12.15 3.37 21.37
N ALA A 191 12.32 4.26 20.38
CA ALA A 191 11.29 4.54 19.38
C ALA A 191 11.03 3.31 18.49
N ALA A 192 12.09 2.62 18.07
CA ALA A 192 11.98 1.39 17.29
C ALA A 192 11.26 0.26 18.08
N ALA A 193 11.60 0.07 19.36
CA ALA A 193 10.97 -0.91 20.24
C ALA A 193 9.49 -0.62 20.49
N ALA A 194 9.13 0.65 20.71
CA ALA A 194 7.75 1.07 20.86
C ALA A 194 6.94 0.81 19.57
N ALA A 195 7.48 1.19 18.41
CA ALA A 195 6.86 0.92 17.12
C ALA A 195 6.68 -0.58 16.84
N LYS A 196 7.69 -1.41 17.17
CA LYS A 196 7.61 -2.88 17.07
C LYS A 196 6.49 -3.43 17.93
N THR A 197 6.40 -2.98 19.19
CA THR A 197 5.39 -3.42 20.15
C THR A 197 3.97 -3.12 19.64
N VAL A 198 3.73 -1.91 19.13
CA VAL A 198 2.43 -1.52 18.57
C VAL A 198 2.08 -2.37 17.34
N PHE A 199 3.04 -2.55 16.44
CA PHE A 199 2.86 -3.35 15.23
C PHE A 199 2.49 -4.80 15.56
N GLU A 200 3.25 -5.47 16.43
CA GLU A 200 3.01 -6.86 16.83
C GLU A 200 1.68 -7.01 17.59
N ALA A 201 1.35 -6.07 18.47
CA ALA A 201 0.06 -6.06 19.16
C ALA A 201 -1.11 -5.94 18.17
N ARG A 202 -0.95 -5.13 17.12
CA ARG A 202 -1.96 -4.99 16.06
C ARG A 202 -2.07 -6.25 15.20
N LEU A 203 -0.97 -6.94 14.89
CA LEU A 203 -1.03 -8.23 14.20
C LEU A 203 -1.82 -9.26 15.02
N ALA A 204 -1.59 -9.32 16.34
CA ALA A 204 -2.33 -10.21 17.24
C ALA A 204 -3.85 -9.89 17.26
N ASP A 205 -4.22 -8.60 17.33
CA ASP A 205 -5.61 -8.16 17.28
C ASP A 205 -6.29 -8.52 15.93
N LEU A 206 -5.57 -8.35 14.82
CA LEU A 206 -6.06 -8.71 13.49
C LEU A 206 -6.17 -10.23 13.32
N ASP A 207 -5.24 -11.02 13.84
CA ASP A 207 -5.33 -12.49 13.85
C ASP A 207 -6.58 -12.96 14.59
N PHE A 208 -6.81 -12.42 15.79
CA PHE A 208 -8.01 -12.72 16.58
C PHE A 208 -9.30 -12.32 15.84
N ARG A 209 -9.32 -11.13 15.20
CA ARG A 209 -10.45 -10.71 14.35
C ARG A 209 -10.71 -11.69 13.21
N LEU A 210 -9.66 -12.16 12.54
CA LEU A 210 -9.72 -13.02 11.35
C LEU A 210 -9.96 -14.50 11.66
N GLN A 211 -10.02 -14.89 12.94
CA GLN A 211 -10.42 -16.22 13.38
C GLN A 211 -11.86 -16.57 12.97
N SER A 212 -12.76 -15.60 12.99
CA SER A 212 -14.20 -15.83 12.77
C SER A 212 -14.76 -15.12 11.53
N ARG A 213 -13.92 -14.43 10.78
CA ARG A 213 -14.31 -13.56 9.65
C ARG A 213 -13.41 -13.85 8.49
N ARG A 214 -13.97 -13.99 7.29
CA ARG A 214 -13.18 -14.21 6.08
C ARG A 214 -12.33 -12.99 5.70
N TYR A 215 -12.92 -11.81 5.79
CA TYR A 215 -12.29 -10.50 5.54
C TYR A 215 -12.48 -9.56 6.74
N LEU A 216 -11.85 -8.40 6.71
CA LEU A 216 -11.88 -7.44 7.81
C LEU A 216 -13.31 -6.99 8.18
N PHE A 217 -14.22 -6.92 7.21
CA PHE A 217 -15.63 -6.57 7.43
C PHE A 217 -16.62 -7.74 7.30
N GLY A 218 -16.16 -8.98 7.50
CA GLY A 218 -17.00 -10.17 7.46
C GLY A 218 -16.80 -10.96 6.17
N GLU A 219 -17.83 -11.06 5.32
CA GLU A 219 -17.77 -11.80 4.05
C GLU A 219 -17.41 -10.94 2.83
N GLN A 220 -17.45 -9.62 2.99
CA GLN A 220 -17.17 -8.69 1.89
C GLN A 220 -15.70 -8.27 1.90
N LEU A 221 -15.05 -8.41 0.74
CA LEU A 221 -13.75 -7.82 0.47
C LEU A 221 -13.88 -6.30 0.33
N THR A 222 -12.99 -5.55 0.99
CA THR A 222 -12.99 -4.08 1.02
C THR A 222 -11.60 -3.49 0.76
N ASP A 223 -11.51 -2.17 0.59
CA ASP A 223 -10.24 -1.43 0.50
C ASP A 223 -9.32 -1.71 1.71
N ALA A 224 -9.89 -1.92 2.90
CA ALA A 224 -9.12 -2.24 4.10
C ALA A 224 -8.34 -3.54 3.95
N ASP A 225 -8.91 -4.53 3.26
CA ASP A 225 -8.27 -5.82 3.04
C ASP A 225 -7.07 -5.68 2.11
N VAL A 226 -7.20 -4.86 1.06
CA VAL A 226 -6.11 -4.50 0.15
C VAL A 226 -4.99 -3.76 0.89
N ARG A 227 -5.34 -2.80 1.75
CA ARG A 227 -4.36 -2.07 2.58
C ARG A 227 -3.59 -3.00 3.51
N LEU A 228 -4.26 -3.93 4.18
CA LEU A 228 -3.58 -4.87 5.05
C LEU A 228 -2.66 -5.80 4.25
N PHE A 229 -3.17 -6.37 3.15
CA PHE A 229 -2.45 -7.35 2.34
C PHE A 229 -1.08 -6.87 1.88
N VAL A 230 -0.96 -5.63 1.40
CA VAL A 230 0.33 -5.15 0.85
C VAL A 230 1.45 -5.16 1.89
N THR A 231 1.13 -4.95 3.17
CA THR A 231 2.11 -5.09 4.26
C THR A 231 2.41 -6.55 4.55
N LEU A 232 1.39 -7.40 4.71
CA LEU A 232 1.57 -8.83 5.00
C LEU A 232 2.46 -9.51 3.95
N ALA A 233 2.18 -9.25 2.66
CA ALA A 233 2.90 -9.83 1.54
C ALA A 233 4.38 -9.44 1.46
N SER A 234 4.81 -8.40 2.17
CA SER A 234 6.18 -7.90 2.12
C SER A 234 6.90 -8.00 3.48
N TYR A 235 6.19 -8.33 4.54
CA TYR A 235 6.72 -8.26 5.90
C TYR A 235 7.86 -9.23 6.14
N ASP A 236 7.60 -10.53 6.03
CA ASP A 236 8.60 -11.56 6.37
C ASP A 236 9.82 -11.52 5.45
N THR A 237 9.64 -11.09 4.19
CA THR A 237 10.67 -11.14 3.15
C THR A 237 11.49 -9.86 3.02
N ASN A 238 10.87 -8.69 3.25
CA ASN A 238 11.51 -7.39 3.01
C ASN A 238 11.65 -6.51 4.25
N TYR A 239 10.61 -6.42 5.09
CA TYR A 239 10.66 -5.54 6.25
C TYR A 239 11.43 -6.19 7.41
N ARG A 240 10.95 -7.36 7.85
CA ARG A 240 11.44 -8.08 9.05
C ARG A 240 12.95 -8.37 9.03
N PRO A 241 13.58 -8.81 7.91
CA PRO A 241 15.01 -9.11 7.90
C PRO A 241 15.92 -7.90 8.11
N ARG A 242 15.38 -6.68 8.00
CA ARG A 242 16.11 -5.43 8.22
C ARG A 242 15.82 -4.77 9.55
N PHE A 243 14.97 -5.37 10.39
CA PHE A 243 14.73 -4.84 11.73
C PHE A 243 16.05 -4.88 12.55
N PRO A 244 16.34 -3.85 13.35
CA PRO A 244 17.55 -3.82 14.17
C PRO A 244 17.64 -5.04 15.09
N ALA A 245 18.78 -5.72 15.10
CA ALA A 245 18.98 -6.96 15.85
C ALA A 245 18.85 -6.75 17.37
N GLU A 246 19.11 -5.52 17.84
CA GLU A 246 19.03 -5.13 19.25
C GLU A 246 17.59 -5.18 19.81
N LEU A 247 16.58 -5.23 18.93
CA LEU A 247 15.17 -5.37 19.33
C LEU A 247 14.80 -6.79 19.75
N GLY A 248 15.71 -7.75 19.60
CA GLY A 248 15.48 -9.15 19.93
C GLY A 248 14.55 -9.86 18.92
N PRO A 249 13.87 -10.94 19.34
CA PRO A 249 12.98 -11.70 18.46
C PRO A 249 11.85 -10.83 17.90
N VAL A 250 11.55 -11.05 16.62
CA VAL A 250 10.48 -10.37 15.88
C VAL A 250 9.57 -11.44 15.31
N GLU A 251 8.27 -11.33 15.58
CA GLU A 251 7.26 -12.26 15.08
C GLU A 251 7.23 -12.29 13.54
N ARG A 252 6.82 -13.41 12.94
CA ARG A 252 6.55 -13.53 11.50
C ARG A 252 5.05 -13.49 11.25
N ILE A 253 4.62 -13.16 10.03
CA ILE A 253 3.19 -13.30 9.69
C ILE A 253 2.74 -14.76 9.85
N THR A 254 3.63 -15.71 9.54
CA THR A 254 3.34 -17.15 9.68
C THR A 254 3.13 -17.61 11.12
N ASP A 255 3.52 -16.82 12.13
CA ASP A 255 3.29 -17.12 13.54
C ASP A 255 1.84 -16.79 13.98
N PHE A 256 1.08 -16.09 13.13
CA PHE A 256 -0.33 -15.74 13.30
C PHE A 256 -1.21 -16.59 12.35
N PRO A 257 -1.83 -17.69 12.80
CA PRO A 257 -2.40 -18.70 11.91
C PRO A 257 -3.60 -18.18 11.07
N HIS A 258 -4.47 -17.35 11.64
CA HIS A 258 -5.63 -16.83 10.94
C HIS A 258 -5.24 -15.71 9.98
N LEU A 259 -4.31 -14.86 10.39
CA LEU A 259 -3.74 -13.81 9.57
C LEU A 259 -2.95 -14.39 8.39
N TRP A 260 -2.20 -15.48 8.61
CA TRP A 260 -1.48 -16.18 7.55
C TRP A 260 -2.42 -16.88 6.57
N ALA A 261 -3.47 -17.55 7.07
CA ALA A 261 -4.52 -18.08 6.20
C ALA A 261 -5.18 -16.96 5.38
N TYR A 262 -5.46 -15.82 6.00
CA TYR A 262 -6.07 -14.65 5.34
C TYR A 262 -5.16 -14.07 4.25
N ALA A 263 -3.87 -13.93 4.53
CA ALA A 263 -2.90 -13.46 3.55
C ALA A 263 -2.84 -14.39 2.32
N ARG A 264 -2.94 -15.71 2.53
CA ARG A 264 -2.98 -16.70 1.44
C ARG A 264 -4.28 -16.67 0.64
N ASP A 265 -5.44 -16.52 1.28
CA ASP A 265 -6.74 -16.34 0.59
C ASP A 265 -6.70 -15.13 -0.35
N LEU A 266 -6.19 -13.99 0.14
CA LEU A 266 -6.00 -12.80 -0.69
C LEU A 266 -4.95 -13.02 -1.78
N PHE A 267 -3.80 -13.62 -1.46
CA PHE A 267 -2.74 -13.90 -2.44
C PHE A 267 -3.24 -14.75 -3.63
N GLN A 268 -4.06 -15.75 -3.34
CA GLN A 268 -4.62 -16.67 -4.33
C GLN A 268 -5.85 -16.08 -5.06
N THR A 269 -6.42 -14.98 -4.55
CA THR A 269 -7.51 -14.25 -5.22
C THR A 269 -7.01 -13.52 -6.47
N PRO A 270 -7.62 -13.75 -7.65
CA PRO A 270 -7.23 -13.06 -8.88
C PRO A 270 -7.26 -11.53 -8.72
N GLY A 271 -6.17 -10.86 -9.11
CA GLY A 271 -6.04 -9.41 -9.01
C GLY A 271 -5.34 -8.88 -7.75
N PHE A 272 -4.94 -9.74 -6.82
CA PHE A 272 -4.14 -9.33 -5.64
C PHE A 272 -2.64 -9.29 -5.88
N ILE A 273 -2.12 -10.16 -6.75
CA ILE A 273 -0.68 -10.16 -7.04
C ILE A 273 -0.42 -10.58 -8.48
N ASP A 274 0.49 -9.89 -9.15
CA ASP A 274 1.00 -10.25 -10.47
C ASP A 274 2.42 -10.84 -10.40
N GLU A 275 2.97 -11.22 -11.55
CA GLU A 275 4.31 -11.80 -11.64
C GLU A 275 5.43 -10.82 -11.27
N ARG A 276 5.31 -9.54 -11.66
CA ARG A 276 6.32 -8.51 -11.38
C ARG A 276 6.38 -8.21 -9.88
N GLU A 277 5.23 -8.21 -9.21
CA GLU A 277 5.08 -8.10 -7.77
C GLU A 277 5.66 -9.33 -7.06
N LYS A 278 5.39 -10.56 -7.53
CA LYS A 278 6.01 -11.78 -6.99
C LYS A 278 7.55 -11.73 -7.07
N ILE A 279 8.12 -11.26 -8.18
CA ILE A 279 9.58 -11.08 -8.32
C ILE A 279 10.08 -10.02 -7.33
N SER A 280 9.39 -8.89 -7.24
CA SER A 280 9.78 -7.77 -6.35
C SER A 280 9.69 -8.13 -4.87
N LEU A 281 8.76 -9.02 -4.52
CA LEU A 281 8.60 -9.58 -3.17
C LEU A 281 9.52 -10.76 -2.91
N GLY A 282 10.33 -11.18 -3.89
CA GLY A 282 11.25 -12.31 -3.73
C GLY A 282 10.55 -13.66 -3.59
N LEU A 283 9.35 -13.79 -4.16
CA LEU A 283 8.61 -15.04 -4.26
C LEU A 283 8.90 -15.77 -5.58
N LEU A 284 9.33 -15.03 -6.60
CA LEU A 284 9.88 -15.57 -7.84
C LEU A 284 11.30 -15.03 -8.05
N PRO A 285 12.19 -15.77 -8.73
CA PRO A 285 13.50 -15.27 -9.06
C PRO A 285 13.42 -14.17 -10.13
N GLY A 286 14.34 -13.22 -10.08
CA GLY A 286 14.56 -12.28 -11.17
C GLY A 286 15.18 -12.96 -12.40
N THR A 287 15.42 -12.19 -13.47
CA THR A 287 16.03 -12.69 -14.71
C THR A 287 17.45 -13.22 -14.53
N ASN A 288 18.12 -12.89 -13.42
CA ASN A 288 19.43 -13.38 -13.04
C ASN A 288 19.37 -14.68 -12.20
N GLY A 289 18.19 -15.26 -12.00
CA GLY A 289 17.98 -16.46 -11.20
C GLY A 289 18.02 -16.25 -9.68
N LYS A 290 18.15 -15.00 -9.21
CA LYS A 290 18.24 -14.66 -7.78
C LYS A 290 16.94 -14.08 -7.25
N TYR A 291 16.68 -14.29 -5.97
CA TYR A 291 15.54 -13.75 -5.24
C TYR A 291 15.90 -12.48 -4.49
N ARG A 292 14.96 -11.55 -4.39
CA ARG A 292 15.11 -10.33 -3.59
C ARG A 292 14.79 -10.56 -2.12
N ARG A 293 15.58 -9.99 -1.22
CA ARG A 293 15.39 -9.96 0.24
C ARG A 293 15.73 -8.59 0.78
N GLY A 294 14.96 -8.13 1.77
CA GLY A 294 15.21 -6.82 2.37
C GLY A 294 15.24 -5.70 1.33
N PHE A 295 14.33 -5.61 0.36
CA PHE A 295 14.32 -4.59 -0.71
C PHE A 295 15.43 -4.65 -1.79
N GLU A 296 16.67 -5.00 -1.46
CA GLU A 296 17.81 -4.83 -2.38
C GLU A 296 18.78 -6.01 -2.41
N THR A 297 18.79 -6.86 -1.38
CA THR A 297 19.72 -7.98 -1.31
C THR A 297 19.26 -9.09 -2.26
N GLU A 298 20.16 -9.59 -3.09
CA GLU A 298 19.90 -10.72 -3.97
C GLU A 298 20.50 -12.01 -3.40
N VAL A 299 19.70 -13.07 -3.31
CA VAL A 299 20.09 -14.36 -2.75
C VAL A 299 19.67 -15.51 -3.65
N VAL A 300 20.38 -16.63 -3.56
CA VAL A 300 19.90 -17.91 -4.09
C VAL A 300 19.18 -18.62 -2.93
N LEU A 301 18.05 -19.24 -3.23
CA LEU A 301 17.27 -20.00 -2.26
C LEU A 301 17.21 -21.46 -2.69
N ASP A 302 17.37 -22.37 -1.73
CA ASP A 302 17.25 -23.80 -1.96
C ASP A 302 15.79 -24.28 -1.96
N GLU A 303 14.91 -23.53 -1.29
CA GLU A 303 13.48 -23.80 -1.18
C GLU A 303 12.66 -22.82 -2.03
N ASP A 304 11.50 -23.26 -2.51
CA ASP A 304 10.56 -22.42 -3.25
C ASP A 304 9.78 -21.51 -2.26
N PRO A 305 10.06 -20.19 -2.22
CA PRO A 305 9.36 -19.28 -1.32
C PRO A 305 7.90 -19.05 -1.72
N LEU A 306 7.49 -19.43 -2.94
CA LEU A 306 6.10 -19.30 -3.40
C LEU A 306 5.22 -20.44 -2.88
N ALA A 307 5.77 -21.64 -2.67
CA ALA A 307 5.01 -22.83 -2.30
C ALA A 307 4.12 -22.62 -1.06
N PRO A 308 4.61 -22.02 0.06
CA PRO A 308 3.78 -21.75 1.23
C PRO A 308 2.59 -20.83 0.95
N TRP A 309 2.74 -19.86 0.03
CA TRP A 309 1.66 -18.95 -0.35
C TRP A 309 0.54 -19.62 -1.14
N LEU A 310 0.85 -20.71 -1.85
CA LEU A 310 -0.08 -21.49 -2.65
C LEU A 310 -0.73 -22.64 -1.88
N ALA A 311 -0.30 -22.89 -0.63
CA ALA A 311 -0.91 -23.91 0.20
C ALA A 311 -2.38 -23.58 0.53
N PRO A 312 -3.29 -24.57 0.62
CA PRO A 312 -4.69 -24.34 0.95
C PRO A 312 -4.87 -23.55 2.26
N HIS A 313 -5.74 -22.55 2.25
CA HIS A 313 -5.95 -21.66 3.39
C HIS A 313 -7.20 -21.97 4.22
N GLY A 314 -8.20 -22.68 3.67
CA GLY A 314 -9.38 -23.14 4.41
C GLY A 314 -10.28 -22.02 4.93
N ARG A 315 -10.36 -20.91 4.19
CA ARG A 315 -11.14 -19.71 4.59
C ARG A 315 -12.49 -19.60 3.90
N GLU A 316 -12.75 -20.49 2.95
CA GLU A 316 -13.99 -20.62 2.20
C GLU A 316 -15.17 -21.00 3.10
N GLU A 317 -14.91 -21.69 4.22
CA GLU A 317 -15.90 -22.10 5.21
C GLU A 317 -16.30 -20.96 6.16
N LEU A 318 -15.48 -19.90 6.25
CA LEU A 318 -15.76 -18.78 7.13
C LEU A 318 -16.87 -17.92 6.54
N ARG A 319 -18.00 -17.92 7.24
CA ARG A 319 -19.10 -16.98 7.06
C ARG A 319 -19.01 -15.90 8.14
N GLY A 320 -19.23 -14.65 7.76
CA GLY A 320 -18.88 -13.49 8.58
C GLY A 320 -20.05 -12.53 8.75
N ALA A 321 -20.50 -12.34 10.00
CA ALA A 321 -21.35 -11.20 10.34
C ALA A 321 -20.49 -9.95 10.57
N ALA A 322 -20.98 -8.78 10.16
CA ALA A 322 -20.29 -7.48 10.34
C ALA A 322 -19.96 -7.16 11.81
N LEU A 323 -20.69 -7.76 12.75
CA LEU A 323 -20.63 -7.44 14.18
C LEU A 323 -19.47 -8.15 14.89
N ASN A 324 -18.66 -7.36 15.59
CA ASN A 324 -17.64 -7.72 16.60
C ASN A 324 -16.25 -8.19 16.13
N SER A 325 -15.32 -7.24 15.98
CA SER A 325 -14.07 -7.11 16.77
C SER A 325 -13.06 -6.17 16.06
N GLY A 326 -13.03 -4.91 16.50
CA GLY A 326 -11.79 -4.15 16.66
C GLY A 326 -11.59 -3.88 18.16
N PRO A 327 -10.49 -3.29 18.61
CA PRO A 327 -10.33 -2.89 20.00
C PRO A 327 -11.38 -1.81 20.30
N GLY A 328 -12.53 -2.21 20.85
CA GLY A 328 -13.64 -1.30 21.14
C GLY A 328 -15.06 -1.84 20.91
N ALA A 329 -15.26 -3.06 20.42
CA ALA A 329 -16.63 -3.60 20.25
C ALA A 329 -17.26 -4.17 21.54
N ALA A 330 -16.64 -4.01 22.71
CA ALA A 330 -17.34 -4.10 23.99
C ALA A 330 -18.25 -2.86 24.15
N GLY A 331 -19.38 -2.83 23.44
CA GLY A 331 -20.49 -1.92 23.73
C GLY A 331 -20.35 -0.44 23.31
N THR A 332 -19.29 -0.01 22.61
CA THR A 332 -19.12 1.44 22.34
C THR A 332 -19.69 1.93 21.01
N ALA A 333 -20.18 1.08 20.10
CA ALA A 333 -20.81 1.54 18.84
C ALA A 333 -22.00 2.51 19.09
N GLY A 334 -22.68 2.39 20.23
CA GLY A 334 -23.68 3.37 20.69
C GLY A 334 -23.07 4.65 21.33
N LEU A 335 -21.89 4.56 21.92
CA LEU A 335 -21.17 5.68 22.57
C LEU A 335 -20.39 6.54 21.57
N TRP A 336 -20.11 6.06 20.36
CA TRP A 336 -19.44 6.82 19.29
C TRP A 336 -20.40 7.58 18.37
N ARG A 337 -21.71 7.63 18.67
CA ARG A 337 -22.69 8.52 18.03
C ARG A 337 -22.56 9.99 18.46
N TRP A 338 -21.35 10.46 18.78
CA TRP A 338 -21.11 11.88 19.01
C TRP A 338 -21.18 12.62 17.67
N GLY A 339 -22.38 13.10 17.34
CA GLY A 339 -22.60 13.96 16.17
C GLY A 339 -23.78 13.59 15.28
N GLU A 340 -24.52 12.49 15.53
CA GLU A 340 -25.77 12.26 14.80
C GLU A 340 -26.91 13.07 15.43
N PRO A 341 -27.53 14.03 14.70
CA PRO A 341 -28.72 14.70 15.17
C PRO A 341 -29.88 13.69 15.15
N GLY A 342 -30.28 13.19 16.31
CA GLY A 342 -31.48 12.34 16.44
C GLY A 342 -31.45 11.24 17.50
N ALA A 343 -30.34 11.01 18.18
CA ALA A 343 -30.28 10.02 19.26
C ALA A 343 -30.75 10.60 20.62
N ALA A 344 -32.00 11.06 20.67
CA ALA A 344 -32.72 11.30 21.91
C ALA A 344 -34.17 10.82 21.75
N ALA A 345 -34.44 9.64 22.28
CA ALA A 345 -35.76 9.22 22.74
C ALA A 345 -35.56 8.22 23.89
#